data_AF-A0A0R1NTQ3-F1
#
_entry.id   AF-A0A0R1NTQ3-F1
#
_cell.length_a   1.000
_cell.length_b   1.000
_cell.length_c   1.000
_cell.angle_alpha   90.00
_cell.angle_beta   90.00
_cell.angle_gamma   90.00
#
_symmetry.space_group_name_H-M   'P 1'
#
loop_
_entity.id
_entity.type
_entity.pdbx_description
1 polymer ?
#
loop_
_entity_poly.entity_id
_entity_poly.type
_entity_poly.pdbx_seq_one_letter_code
_entity_poly.pdbx_strand_id
1 'polypeptide(L)'
;MVASLAMGQSMTLIPGVISLTRINNTGAAWSILAGHQEIFVIIALLALVAIGYFLIRYWKNISYRLGLSLLIAGTAGNVIDRIFSGHVVDMFQLDFINFPIFNCADTFLTIGIIVLGIAVLREQ
;
A
#
# COMPACT_ATOMS: atom_id res chain seq x y z
N MET A 1 9.15 2.61 -17.20
CA MET A 1 7.83 3.12 -17.61
C MET A 1 7.34 4.22 -16.69
N VAL A 2 7.18 4.00 -15.37
CA VAL A 2 6.86 5.11 -14.44
C VAL A 2 8.09 5.99 -14.14
N ALA A 3 9.28 5.39 -13.97
CA ALA A 3 10.52 6.13 -13.72
C ALA A 3 10.93 7.10 -14.86
N SER A 4 10.42 6.88 -16.07
CA SER A 4 10.64 7.75 -17.25
C SER A 4 9.67 8.93 -17.32
N LEU A 5 8.64 8.96 -16.47
CA LEU A 5 7.72 10.10 -16.37
C LEU A 5 8.33 11.20 -15.49
N ALA A 6 8.14 12.44 -15.91
CA ALA A 6 8.40 13.59 -15.04
C ALA A 6 7.42 13.61 -13.85
N MET A 7 7.78 14.29 -12.76
CA MET A 7 6.89 14.48 -11.62
C MET A 7 5.58 15.16 -12.06
N GLY A 8 4.45 14.57 -11.69
CA GLY A 8 3.11 15.04 -12.07
C GLY A 8 2.69 14.70 -13.52
N GLN A 9 3.54 14.02 -14.29
CA GLN A 9 3.18 13.58 -15.64
C GLN A 9 2.33 12.30 -15.58
N SER A 10 1.28 12.29 -16.39
CA SER A 10 0.40 11.14 -16.60
C SER A 10 0.58 10.54 -17.99
N MET A 11 0.53 9.22 -18.08
CA MET A 11 0.46 8.46 -19.31
C MET A 11 -0.78 7.56 -19.26
N THR A 12 -1.71 7.76 -20.19
CA THR A 12 -2.90 6.90 -20.29
C THR A 12 -2.50 5.47 -20.65
N LEU A 13 -2.93 4.50 -19.83
CA LEU A 13 -2.71 3.08 -20.07
C LEU A 13 -3.94 2.44 -20.72
N ILE A 14 -5.12 2.67 -20.14
CA ILE A 14 -6.41 2.26 -20.70
C ILE A 14 -7.32 3.50 -20.72
N PRO A 15 -7.69 4.01 -21.91
CA PRO A 15 -8.50 5.22 -22.03
C PRO A 15 -9.79 5.17 -21.22
N GLY A 16 -10.00 6.16 -20.36
CA GLY A 16 -11.18 6.29 -19.50
C GLY A 16 -11.23 5.33 -18.31
N VAL A 17 -10.20 4.51 -18.10
CA VAL A 17 -10.16 3.52 -17.01
C VAL A 17 -8.98 3.78 -16.08
N ILE A 18 -7.75 3.71 -16.60
CA ILE A 18 -6.54 3.83 -15.79
C ILE A 18 -5.42 4.55 -16.53
N SER A 19 -4.80 5.48 -15.82
CA SER A 19 -3.60 6.20 -16.24
C SER A 19 -2.46 5.93 -15.25
N LEU A 20 -1.23 5.96 -15.75
CA LEU A 20 -0.01 5.92 -14.95
C LEU A 20 0.45 7.34 -14.68
N THR A 21 0.36 7.81 -13.44
CA THR A 21 0.73 9.17 -13.03
C THR A 21 1.82 9.10 -11.98
N ARG A 22 2.97 9.76 -12.19
CA ARG A 22 4.05 9.75 -11.19
C ARG A 22 3.83 10.85 -10.14
N ILE A 23 3.46 10.46 -8.92
CA ILE A 23 3.36 11.37 -7.78
C ILE A 23 4.21 10.87 -6.62
N ASN A 24 4.92 11.79 -5.97
CA ASN A 24 5.62 11.52 -4.72
C ASN A 24 4.71 11.89 -3.56
N ASN A 25 4.31 10.89 -2.78
CA ASN A 25 3.44 11.04 -1.64
C ASN A 25 4.27 11.13 -0.35
N THR A 26 4.28 12.33 0.22
CA THR A 26 4.99 12.66 1.46
C THR A 26 4.08 12.65 2.70
N GLY A 27 2.80 12.29 2.57
CA GLY A 27 1.84 12.31 3.67
C GLY A 27 0.96 11.06 3.72
N ALA A 28 -0.04 11.11 4.60
CA ALA A 28 -1.21 10.25 4.53
C ALA A 28 -2.45 11.07 4.12
N ALA A 29 -3.65 10.57 4.38
CA ALA A 29 -4.90 11.31 4.14
C ALA A 29 -4.83 12.74 4.73
N TRP A 30 -5.29 13.73 3.97
CA TRP A 30 -5.34 15.15 4.35
C TRP A 30 -3.99 15.78 4.75
N SER A 31 -2.86 15.28 4.22
CA SER A 31 -1.52 15.76 4.56
C SER A 31 -1.16 15.62 6.05
N ILE A 32 -1.86 14.77 6.79
CA ILE A 32 -1.50 14.43 8.16
C ILE A 32 -0.07 13.87 8.15
N LEU A 33 0.78 14.43 9.01
CA LEU A 33 2.20 14.07 9.18
C LEU A 33 3.07 14.28 7.92
N ALA A 34 2.66 15.15 6.99
CA ALA A 34 3.50 15.54 5.86
C ALA A 34 4.85 16.08 6.36
N GLY A 35 5.96 15.51 5.88
CA GLY A 35 7.32 15.86 6.32
C GLY A 35 7.83 15.08 7.53
N HIS A 36 7.01 14.26 8.19
CA HIS A 36 7.41 13.40 9.30
C HIS A 36 7.47 11.92 8.90
N GLN A 37 8.27 11.59 7.88
CA GLN A 37 8.41 10.22 7.39
C GLN A 37 8.84 9.24 8.48
N GLU A 38 9.66 9.69 9.43
CA GLU A 38 10.12 8.88 10.57
C GLU A 38 8.95 8.30 11.38
N ILE A 39 7.88 9.08 11.58
CA ILE A 39 6.70 8.63 12.33
C ILE A 39 5.98 7.52 11.55
N PHE A 40 5.85 7.67 10.23
CA PHE A 40 5.27 6.62 9.38
C PHE A 40 6.10 5.34 9.39
N VAL A 41 7.42 5.46 9.31
CA VAL A 41 8.33 4.31 9.36
C VAL A 41 8.21 3.60 10.70
N ILE A 42 8.22 4.32 11.83
CA ILE A 42 8.08 3.72 13.16
C ILE A 42 6.76 2.96 13.31
N ILE A 43 5.63 3.59 12.94
CA ILE A 43 4.31 2.95 13.04
C ILE A 43 4.25 1.71 12.15
N ALA A 44 4.76 1.80 10.93
CA ALA A 44 4.74 0.68 9.99
C ALA A 44 5.66 -0.47 10.42
N LEU A 45 6.81 -0.19 11.05
CA LEU A 45 7.67 -1.21 11.65
C LEU A 45 6.97 -1.92 12.82
N LEU A 46 6.29 -1.18 13.70
CA LEU A 46 5.47 -1.77 14.76
C LEU A 46 4.34 -2.65 14.20
N ALA A 47 3.68 -2.19 13.14
CA ALA A 47 2.66 -2.96 12.43
C ALA A 47 3.26 -4.25 11.83
N LEU A 48 4.43 -4.20 11.19
CA LEU A 48 5.12 -5.37 10.66
C LEU A 48 5.43 -6.42 11.73
N VAL A 49 5.88 -5.99 12.92
CA VAL A 49 6.10 -6.89 14.06
C VAL A 49 4.80 -7.56 14.49
N ALA A 50 3.72 -6.78 14.65
CA ALA A 50 2.41 -7.32 15.04
C ALA A 50 1.84 -8.29 13.99
N ILE A 51 1.89 -7.93 12.70
CA ILE A 51 1.41 -8.76 11.60
C ILE A 51 2.27 -10.04 11.50
N GLY A 52 3.59 -9.94 11.69
CA GLY A 52 4.49 -11.09 11.75
C GLY A 52 4.18 -12.05 12.89
N TYR A 53 3.89 -11.53 14.08
CA TYR A 53 3.42 -12.32 15.21
C TYR A 53 2.12 -13.08 14.87
N PHE A 54 1.13 -12.40 14.30
CA PHE A 54 -0.13 -13.03 13.88
C PHE A 54 0.08 -14.06 12.78
N LEU A 55 1.00 -13.82 11.84
CA LEU A 55 1.29 -14.76 10.76
C LEU A 55 1.81 -16.08 11.30
N ILE A 56 2.71 -16.04 12.29
CA ILE A 56 3.20 -17.24 12.98
C ILE A 56 2.05 -17.90 13.75
N ARG A 57 1.24 -17.12 14.48
CA ARG A 57 0.13 -17.62 15.31
C ARG A 57 -0.96 -18.34 14.52
N TYR A 58 -1.26 -17.87 13.31
CA TYR A 58 -2.33 -18.38 12.44
C TYR A 58 -1.82 -19.09 11.19
N TRP A 59 -0.53 -19.49 11.17
CA TRP A 59 0.14 -20.07 10.00
C TRP A 59 -0.60 -21.25 9.34
N LYS A 60 -1.33 -22.03 10.14
CA LYS A 60 -2.09 -23.21 9.67
C LYS A 60 -3.34 -22.84 8.86
N ASN A 61 -3.91 -21.65 9.05
CA ASN A 61 -5.06 -21.21 8.27
C ASN A 61 -4.58 -20.49 6.99
N ILE A 62 -4.91 -21.07 5.83
CA ILE A 62 -4.48 -20.57 4.53
C ILE A 62 -4.93 -19.13 4.27
N SER A 63 -6.15 -18.77 4.69
CA SER A 63 -6.71 -17.43 4.45
C SER A 63 -5.98 -16.39 5.28
N TYR A 64 -5.69 -16.68 6.56
CA TYR A 64 -4.88 -15.80 7.40
C TYR A 64 -3.45 -15.69 6.87
N ARG A 65 -2.84 -16.80 6.46
CA ARG A 65 -1.50 -16.80 5.90
C ARG A 65 -1.41 -15.91 4.66
N LEU A 66 -2.33 -16.07 3.70
CA LEU A 66 -2.36 -15.26 2.48
C LEU A 66 -2.59 -13.78 2.80
N GLY A 67 -3.60 -13.47 3.62
CA GLY A 67 -3.94 -12.10 3.98
C GLY A 67 -2.80 -11.39 4.72
N LEU A 68 -2.22 -12.03 5.74
CA LEU A 68 -1.11 -11.46 6.52
C LEU A 68 0.17 -11.32 5.69
N SER A 69 0.47 -12.26 4.78
CA SER A 69 1.60 -12.12 3.85
C SER A 69 1.43 -10.94 2.88
N LEU A 70 0.22 -10.69 2.38
CA LEU A 70 -0.08 -9.52 1.57
C LEU A 70 0.08 -8.22 2.36
N LEU A 71 -0.39 -8.18 3.62
CA LEU A 71 -0.18 -7.03 4.49
C LEU A 71 1.30 -6.74 4.74
N ILE A 72 2.11 -7.78 4.99
CA ILE A 72 3.56 -7.62 5.16
C ILE A 72 4.18 -7.08 3.88
N ALA A 73 3.87 -7.67 2.72
CA ALA A 73 4.43 -7.25 1.44
C ALA A 73 4.10 -5.79 1.12
N GLY A 74 2.85 -5.37 1.29
CA GLY A 74 2.43 -3.99 1.07
C GLY A 74 3.05 -3.01 2.08
N THR A 75 3.02 -3.35 3.37
CA THR A 75 3.61 -2.49 4.41
C THR A 75 5.12 -2.33 4.20
N ALA A 76 5.83 -3.42 3.94
CA ALA A 76 7.26 -3.39 3.68
C ALA A 76 7.62 -2.57 2.44
N GLY A 77 6.86 -2.68 1.34
CA GLY A 77 7.07 -1.89 0.14
C GLY A 77 7.01 -0.38 0.41
N ASN A 78 5.94 0.08 1.07
CA ASN A 78 5.78 1.50 1.41
C ASN A 78 6.85 1.98 2.42
N VAL A 79 7.30 1.12 3.34
CA VAL A 79 8.38 1.46 4.30
C VAL A 79 9.72 1.60 3.59
N ILE A 80 10.05 0.67 2.68
CA ILE A 80 11.28 0.72 1.89
C ILE A 80 11.33 2.03 1.12
N ASP A 81 10.26 2.39 0.41
CA ASP A 81 10.18 3.66 -0.33
C ASP A 81 10.44 4.87 0.58
N ARG A 82 9.79 4.91 1.74
CA ARG A 82 9.99 6.01 2.72
C ARG A 82 11.41 6.08 3.26
N ILE A 83 12.05 4.95 3.55
CA ILE A 83 13.43 4.91 4.07
C ILE A 83 14.42 5.40 3.01
N PHE A 84 14.28 4.97 1.75
CA PHE A 84 15.27 5.28 0.72
C PHE A 84 15.01 6.60 0.00
N SER A 85 13.76 7.00 -0.17
CA SER A 85 13.37 8.16 -0.98
C SER A 85 12.69 9.27 -0.17
N GLY A 86 12.34 9.04 1.09
CA GLY A 86 11.61 10.02 1.91
C GLY A 86 10.15 10.26 1.47
N HIS A 87 9.63 9.42 0.58
CA HIS A 87 8.25 9.47 0.10
C HIS A 87 7.87 8.13 -0.52
N VAL A 88 6.57 7.89 -0.67
CA VAL A 88 6.05 6.75 -1.44
C VAL A 88 5.80 7.20 -2.88
N VAL A 89 6.12 6.36 -3.86
CA VAL A 89 5.78 6.67 -5.27
C VAL A 89 4.42 6.07 -5.59
N ASP A 90 3.45 6.94 -5.86
CA ASP A 90 2.12 6.55 -6.32
C ASP A 90 2.07 6.61 -7.86
N MET A 91 1.34 5.68 -8.47
CA MET A 91 1.39 5.44 -9.91
C MET A 91 0.05 5.18 -10.58
N PHE A 92 -0.89 4.50 -9.92
CA PHE A 92 -2.16 4.11 -10.54
C PHE A 92 -3.24 5.16 -10.28
N GLN A 93 -3.66 5.83 -11.35
CA GLN A 93 -4.76 6.78 -11.35
C GLN A 93 -5.98 6.16 -12.02
N LEU A 94 -7.13 6.12 -11.33
CA LEU A 94 -8.39 5.72 -11.92
C LEU A 94 -9.04 6.94 -12.58
N ASP A 95 -9.34 6.86 -13.88
CA ASP A 95 -9.83 8.01 -14.63
C ASP A 95 -11.36 8.17 -14.56
N PHE A 96 -12.08 7.12 -14.17
CA PHE A 96 -13.54 7.09 -14.09
C PHE A 96 -14.12 7.51 -12.73
N ILE A 97 -13.26 7.70 -11.73
CA ILE A 97 -13.66 8.04 -10.36
C ILE A 97 -12.60 8.93 -9.73
N ASN A 98 -13.01 9.90 -8.91
CA ASN A 98 -12.08 10.70 -8.12
C ASN A 98 -11.55 9.89 -6.92
N PHE A 99 -10.69 8.93 -7.20
CA PHE A 99 -10.02 8.08 -6.22
C PHE A 99 -8.55 8.51 -6.08
N PRO A 100 -7.97 8.50 -4.86
CA PRO A 100 -6.57 8.81 -4.67
C PRO A 100 -5.68 7.90 -5.53
N ILE A 101 -4.61 8.48 -6.09
CA ILE A 101 -3.61 7.70 -6.84
C ILE A 101 -2.90 6.78 -5.83
N PHE A 102 -2.72 5.52 -6.21
CA PHE A 102 -2.20 4.49 -5.31
C PHE A 102 -1.08 3.70 -5.99
N ASN A 103 -0.45 2.78 -5.26
CA ASN A 103 0.61 1.93 -5.78
C ASN A 103 0.31 0.42 -5.60
N CYS A 104 1.28 -0.41 -6.01
CA CYS A 104 1.19 -1.86 -5.82
C CYS A 104 1.10 -2.26 -4.34
N ALA A 105 1.82 -1.56 -3.46
CA ALA A 105 1.80 -1.84 -2.03
C ALA A 105 0.41 -1.59 -1.41
N ASP A 106 -0.26 -0.50 -1.79
CA ASP A 106 -1.64 -0.22 -1.36
C ASP A 106 -2.63 -1.24 -1.89
N THR A 107 -2.39 -1.76 -3.09
CA THR A 107 -3.18 -2.86 -3.66
C THR A 107 -3.03 -4.13 -2.82
N PHE A 108 -1.79 -4.48 -2.42
CA PHE A 108 -1.54 -5.62 -1.52
C PHE A 108 -2.18 -5.43 -0.15
N LEU A 109 -2.09 -4.22 0.43
CA LEU A 109 -2.77 -3.90 1.69
C LEU A 109 -4.28 -4.10 1.56
N THR A 110 -4.89 -3.54 0.52
CA THR A 110 -6.34 -3.61 0.29
C THR A 110 -6.82 -5.04 0.13
N ILE A 111 -6.17 -5.83 -0.74
CA ILE A 111 -6.51 -7.24 -0.95
C ILE A 111 -6.26 -8.05 0.32
N GLY A 112 -5.15 -7.79 1.04
CA GLY A 112 -4.83 -8.46 2.31
C GLY A 112 -5.92 -8.25 3.36
N ILE A 113 -6.40 -7.02 3.54
CA ILE A 113 -7.51 -6.70 4.45
C ILE A 113 -8.79 -7.42 4.02
N ILE A 114 -9.13 -7.43 2.73
CA ILE A 114 -10.33 -8.12 2.22
C ILE A 114 -10.25 -9.63 2.52
N VAL A 115 -9.12 -10.26 2.24
CA VAL A 115 -8.90 -11.69 2.49
C VAL A 115 -9.05 -12.02 3.98
N LEU A 116 -8.47 -11.19 4.86
CA LEU A 116 -8.60 -11.38 6.31
C LEU A 116 -10.03 -11.14 6.81
N GLY A 117 -10.70 -10.11 6.29
CA GLY A 117 -12.10 -9.85 6.62
C GLY A 117 -13.00 -11.02 6.27
N ILE A 118 -12.83 -11.61 5.08
CA ILE A 118 -13.53 -12.82 4.67
C ILE A 118 -13.17 -14.01 5.56
N ALA A 119 -11.89 -14.17 5.93
CA ALA A 119 -11.46 -15.24 6.82
C ALA A 119 -12.17 -15.17 8.18
N VAL A 120 -12.21 -13.99 8.79
CA VAL A 120 -12.87 -13.74 10.07
C VAL A 120 -14.38 -13.97 9.98
N LEU A 121 -15.03 -13.48 8.92
CA LEU A 121 -16.48 -13.66 8.73
C LEU A 121 -16.89 -15.11 8.50
N ARG A 122 -15.99 -15.97 7.99
CA ARG A 122 -16.26 -17.40 7.79
C ARG A 122 -16.03 -18.25 9.05
N GLU A 123 -15.34 -17.71 10.05
CA GLU A 123 -15.09 -18.38 11.34
C GLU A 123 -16.18 -18.07 12.38
N GLN A 124 -17.07 -17.11 12.08
CA GLN A 124 -18.33 -16.86 12.81
C GLN A 124 -19.44 -17.77 12.29
#